data_AF-A0A5B1RBR7-F1
#
_entry.id   AF-A0A5B1RBR7-F1
#
_cell.length_a   1.000
_cell.length_b   1.000
_cell.length_c   1.000
_cell.angle_alpha   90.00
_cell.angle_beta   90.00
_cell.angle_gamma   90.00
#
_symmetry.space_group_name_H-M   'P 1'
#
loop_
_entity.id
_entity.type
_entity.pdbx_description
1 polymer ?
#
loop_
_entity_poly.entity_id
_entity_poly.type
_entity_poly.pdbx_seq_one_letter_code
_entity_poly.pdbx_strand_id
1 'polypeptide(L)'
;KALEIVKWFNHHSRAIGILKDVQLKMSTMGIPLCLILPVLTRWTSHFLSISRLLQLETFFLHAVAEHGGELENCARKEKTAIARAKEIVQIIKDSQFWFALRL
;
A
#
# COMPACT_ATOMS: atom_id res chain seq x y z
N LYS A 1 -4.83 10.27 -1.92
CA LYS A 1 -4.57 9.26 -0.88
C LYS A 1 -4.47 7.84 -1.44
N ALA A 2 -5.56 7.16 -1.83
CA ALA A 2 -5.52 5.77 -2.31
C ALA A 2 -4.56 5.56 -3.51
N LEU A 3 -4.67 6.42 -4.54
CA LEU A 3 -3.76 6.39 -5.70
C LEU A 3 -2.30 6.61 -5.32
N GLU A 4 -2.03 7.43 -4.30
CA GLU A 4 -0.67 7.74 -3.85
C GLU A 4 -0.05 6.54 -3.15
N ILE A 5 -0.81 5.80 -2.33
CA ILE A 5 -0.37 4.52 -1.76
C ILE A 5 -0.01 3.54 -2.87
N VAL A 6 -0.92 3.32 -3.83
CA VAL A 6 -0.70 2.41 -4.95
C VAL A 6 0.55 2.81 -5.75
N LYS A 7 0.68 4.10 -6.08
CA LYS A 7 1.86 4.62 -6.80
C LYS A 7 3.12 4.41 -5.97
N TRP A 8 3.12 4.79 -4.70
CA TRP A 8 4.31 4.74 -3.85
C TRP A 8 4.82 3.30 -3.71
N PHE A 9 3.95 2.35 -3.39
CA PHE A 9 4.35 0.93 -3.31
C PHE A 9 4.85 0.41 -4.66
N ASN A 10 4.17 0.70 -5.77
CA ASN A 10 4.60 0.27 -7.11
C ASN A 10 5.97 0.84 -7.54
N HIS A 11 6.41 1.97 -6.98
CA HIS A 11 7.72 2.55 -7.28
C HIS A 11 8.84 2.10 -6.32
N HIS A 12 8.51 1.46 -5.19
CA HIS A 12 9.49 1.03 -4.19
C HIS A 12 9.51 -0.49 -4.09
N SER A 13 10.48 -1.12 -4.77
CA SER A 13 10.64 -2.58 -4.81
C SER A 13 10.72 -3.20 -3.40
N ARG A 14 11.39 -2.54 -2.45
CA ARG A 14 11.47 -3.00 -1.05
C ARG A 14 10.11 -2.97 -0.36
N ALA A 15 9.31 -1.92 -0.56
CA ALA A 15 7.98 -1.82 0.03
C ALA A 15 7.03 -2.90 -0.51
N ILE A 16 7.09 -3.17 -1.82
CA ILE A 16 6.37 -4.31 -2.41
C ILE A 16 6.88 -5.64 -1.86
N GLY A 17 8.19 -5.80 -1.68
CA GLY A 17 8.77 -7.01 -1.08
C GLY A 17 8.18 -7.30 0.29
N ILE A 18 8.16 -6.30 1.17
CA ILE A 18 7.54 -6.39 2.50
C ILE A 18 6.06 -6.79 2.39
N LEU A 19 5.29 -6.13 1.53
CA LEU A 19 3.87 -6.43 1.38
C LEU A 19 3.64 -7.85 0.84
N LYS A 20 4.50 -8.35 -0.05
CA LYS A 20 4.45 -9.73 -0.56
C LYS A 20 4.79 -10.72 0.55
N ASP A 21 5.82 -10.46 1.35
CA ASP A 21 6.23 -11.35 2.44
C ASP A 21 5.14 -11.47 3.50
N VAL A 22 4.49 -10.35 3.85
CA VAL A 22 3.33 -10.35 4.76
C VAL A 22 2.16 -11.15 4.17
N GLN A 23 1.86 -10.96 2.88
CA GLN A 23 0.83 -11.75 2.21
C GLN A 23 1.15 -13.26 2.21
N LEU A 24 2.40 -13.65 1.94
CA LEU A 24 2.80 -15.05 1.94
C LEU A 24 2.74 -15.68 3.33
N LYS A 25 3.04 -14.93 4.39
CA LYS A 25 2.92 -15.40 5.78
C LYS A 25 1.46 -15.58 6.21
N MET A 26 0.58 -14.68 5.77
CA MET A 26 -0.81 -14.62 6.23
C MET A 26 -1.81 -15.38 5.34
N SER A 27 -1.51 -15.56 4.05
CA SER A 27 -2.41 -16.20 3.08
C SER A 27 -2.11 -17.68 2.94
N THR A 28 -3.15 -18.51 3.05
CA THR A 28 -3.07 -19.96 2.84
C THR A 28 -2.98 -20.34 1.36
N MET A 29 -3.31 -19.42 0.44
CA MET A 29 -3.29 -19.71 -1.01
C MET A 29 -1.90 -19.60 -1.64
N GLY A 30 -0.91 -19.03 -0.94
CA GLY A 30 0.48 -18.91 -1.41
C GLY A 30 0.71 -17.97 -2.61
N ILE A 31 -0.33 -17.29 -3.11
CA ILE A 31 -0.24 -16.37 -4.24
C ILE A 31 -0.48 -14.92 -3.76
N PRO A 32 0.54 -14.05 -3.74
CA PRO A 32 0.37 -12.66 -3.35
C PRO A 32 -0.33 -11.86 -4.45
N LEU A 33 -1.27 -11.01 -4.05
CA LEU A 33 -1.96 -10.08 -4.94
C LEU A 33 -1.08 -8.84 -5.24
N CYS A 34 -1.11 -8.41 -6.50
CA CYS A 34 -0.45 -7.19 -6.95
C CYS A 34 -1.38 -5.97 -6.82
N LEU A 35 -0.78 -4.79 -6.62
CA LEU A 35 -1.49 -3.52 -6.68
C LEU A 35 -1.75 -3.12 -8.13
N ILE A 36 -2.95 -2.60 -8.40
CA ILE A 36 -3.36 -2.17 -9.75
C ILE A 36 -3.22 -0.66 -9.83
N LEU A 37 -2.37 -0.16 -10.73
CA LEU A 37 -2.30 1.26 -11.06
C LEU A 37 -3.43 1.59 -12.05
N PRO A 38 -4.36 2.51 -11.72
CA PRO A 38 -5.47 2.83 -12.60
C PRO A 38 -5.03 3.68 -13.78
N VAL A 39 -5.67 3.44 -14.92
CA VAL A 39 -5.51 4.21 -16.16
C VAL A 39 -6.51 5.37 -16.13
N LEU A 40 -6.01 6.60 -16.24
CA LEU A 40 -6.81 7.83 -16.08
C LEU A 40 -8.07 7.88 -16.94
N THR A 41 -8.02 7.35 -18.15
CA THR A 41 -9.13 7.40 -19.13
C THR A 41 -10.16 6.29 -18.95
N ARG A 42 -9.96 5.36 -18.01
CA ARG A 42 -10.82 4.18 -17.82
C ARG A 42 -11.33 4.09 -16.39
N TRP A 43 -12.56 4.52 -16.16
CA TRP A 43 -13.19 4.52 -14.83
C TRP A 43 -13.19 3.13 -14.16
N THR A 44 -13.37 2.05 -14.92
CA THR A 44 -13.32 0.67 -14.40
C THR A 44 -11.98 0.32 -13.78
N SER A 45 -10.88 0.90 -14.28
CA SER A 45 -9.55 0.67 -13.72
C SER A 45 -9.37 1.33 -12.35
N HIS A 46 -10.03 2.47 -12.12
CA HIS A 46 -10.07 3.13 -10.81
C HIS A 46 -10.83 2.27 -9.81
N PHE A 47 -11.99 1.74 -10.20
CA PHE A 47 -12.75 0.81 -9.37
C PHE A 47 -11.91 -0.42 -9.00
N LEU A 48 -11.30 -1.10 -9.99
CA LEU A 48 -10.44 -2.27 -9.74
C LEU A 48 -9.23 -1.97 -8.86
N SER A 49 -8.62 -0.79 -9.02
CA SER A 49 -7.52 -0.34 -8.16
C SER A 49 -7.95 -0.21 -6.70
N ILE A 50 -9.11 0.41 -6.45
CA ILE A 50 -9.66 0.58 -5.11
C ILE A 50 -10.11 -0.76 -4.52
N SER A 51 -10.83 -1.59 -5.28
CA SER A 51 -11.24 -2.92 -4.81
C SER A 51 -10.03 -3.78 -4.43
N ARG A 52 -8.95 -3.74 -5.22
CA ARG A 52 -7.71 -4.44 -4.89
C ARG A 52 -7.02 -3.86 -3.66
N LEU A 53 -7.03 -2.54 -3.49
CA LEU A 53 -6.47 -1.89 -2.30
C LEU A 53 -7.21 -2.31 -1.03
N LEU A 54 -8.55 -2.38 -1.07
CA LEU A 54 -9.39 -2.86 0.03
C LEU A 54 -9.18 -4.34 0.35
N GLN A 55 -9.03 -5.20 -0.67
CA GLN A 55 -8.66 -6.62 -0.46
C GLN A 55 -7.34 -6.77 0.28
N LEU A 56 -6.44 -5.79 0.13
CA LEU A 56 -5.10 -5.81 0.70
C LEU A 56 -4.99 -5.09 2.06
N GLU A 57 -6.07 -4.49 2.56
CA GLU A 57 -6.06 -3.64 3.76
C GLU A 57 -5.42 -4.31 4.98
N THR A 58 -5.85 -5.53 5.30
CA THR A 58 -5.32 -6.28 6.44
C THR A 58 -3.81 -6.48 6.31
N PHE A 59 -3.33 -6.86 5.13
CA PHE A 59 -1.90 -7.02 4.87
C PHE A 59 -1.14 -5.70 4.95
N PHE A 60 -1.73 -4.57 4.52
CA PHE A 60 -1.13 -3.25 4.70
C PHE A 60 -0.99 -2.87 6.16
N LEU A 61 -2.04 -3.10 6.97
CA LEU A 61 -2.01 -2.84 8.41
C LEU A 61 -0.93 -3.69 9.11
N HIS A 62 -0.83 -4.97 8.77
CA HIS A 62 0.22 -5.85 9.29
C HIS A 62 1.61 -5.43 8.83
N ALA A 63 1.80 -5.09 7.55
CA ALA A 63 3.08 -4.61 7.04
C ALA A 63 3.55 -3.33 7.75
N VAL A 64 2.62 -2.42 8.07
CA VAL A 64 2.94 -1.21 8.82
C VAL A 64 3.19 -1.49 10.30
N ALA A 65 2.50 -2.46 10.90
CA ALA A 65 2.73 -2.86 12.29
C ALA A 65 4.09 -3.54 12.49
N GLU A 66 4.47 -4.46 11.59
CA GLU A 66 5.72 -5.24 11.70
C GLU A 66 6.93 -4.50 11.12
N HIS A 67 6.75 -3.78 10.01
CA HIS A 67 7.84 -3.21 9.21
C HIS A 67 7.72 -1.69 9.02
N GLY A 68 6.93 -0.99 9.83
CA GLY A 68 6.72 0.46 9.69
C GLY A 68 8.01 1.28 9.62
N GLY A 69 9.00 0.96 10.47
CA GLY A 69 10.31 1.61 10.45
C GLY A 69 11.10 1.34 9.17
N GLU A 70 11.00 0.14 8.59
CA GLU A 70 11.62 -0.18 7.31
C GLU A 70 10.92 0.54 6.15
N LEU A 71 9.59 0.65 6.18
CA LEU A 71 8.80 1.37 5.17
C LEU A 71 9.14 2.86 5.14
N GLU A 72 9.31 3.48 6.30
CA GLU A 72 9.77 4.88 6.39
C GLU A 72 11.18 5.07 5.80
N ASN A 73 12.04 4.05 5.95
CA ASN A 73 13.41 4.04 5.43
C ASN A 73 13.54 3.55 3.98
N CYS A 74 12.45 3.10 3.33
CA CYS A 74 12.45 2.69 1.93
C CYS A 74 12.71 3.87 0.97
N ALA A 75 12.50 5.10 1.45
CA ALA A 75 12.86 6.31 0.73
C ALA A 75 14.38 6.50 0.69
N ARG A 76 14.91 6.97 -0.45
CA ARG A 76 16.32 7.43 -0.53
C ARG A 76 16.58 8.50 0.55
N LYS A 77 17.85 8.75 0.88
CA LYS A 77 18.32 9.72 1.91
C LYS A 77 17.87 11.19 1.72
N GLU A 78 16.96 11.46 0.79
CA GLU A 78 16.33 12.74 0.57
C GLU A 78 15.23 12.98 1.62
N LYS A 79 15.30 14.12 2.32
CA LYS A 79 14.36 14.47 3.40
C LYS A 79 12.89 14.50 2.95
N THR A 80 12.64 14.92 1.72
CA THR A 80 11.30 14.99 1.11
C THR A 80 10.70 13.59 0.86
N ALA A 81 11.53 12.63 0.45
CA ALA A 81 11.12 11.26 0.20
C ALA A 81 10.77 10.53 1.50
N ILE A 82 11.54 10.77 2.57
CA ILE A 82 11.27 10.24 3.91
C ILE A 82 9.95 10.80 4.46
N ALA A 83 9.71 12.11 4.29
CA ALA A 83 8.45 12.73 4.71
C ALA A 83 7.24 12.08 4.00
N ARG A 84 7.33 11.86 2.69
CA ARG A 84 6.29 11.15 1.94
C ARG A 84 6.09 9.71 2.41
N ALA A 85 7.17 8.98 2.70
CA ALA A 85 7.05 7.61 3.21
C ALA A 85 6.30 7.58 4.55
N LYS A 86 6.61 8.53 5.45
CA LYS A 86 5.89 8.71 6.72
C LYS A 86 4.42 9.04 6.51
N GLU A 87 4.11 9.95 5.60
CA GLU A 87 2.72 10.29 5.25
C GLU A 87 1.95 9.06 4.76
N ILE A 88 2.53 8.26 3.86
CA ILE A 88 1.91 7.02 3.36
C ILE A 88 1.64 6.04 4.51
N VAL A 89 2.61 5.84 5.40
CA VAL A 89 2.45 4.99 6.59
C VAL A 89 1.33 5.50 7.49
N GLN A 90 1.22 6.82 7.69
CA GLN A 90 0.15 7.41 8.50
C GLN A 90 -1.23 7.25 7.85
N ILE A 91 -1.34 7.43 6.53
CA ILE A 91 -2.61 7.20 5.81
C ILE A 91 -3.05 5.73 5.96
N ILE A 92 -2.12 4.77 5.92
CA ILE A 92 -2.45 3.35 6.09
C ILE A 92 -2.92 3.06 7.53
N LYS A 93 -2.38 3.73 8.55
CA LYS A 93 -2.82 3.56 9.95
C LYS A 93 -4.17 4.20 10.23
N ASP A 94 -4.60 5.16 9.42
CA ASP A 94 -5.86 5.87 9.59
C ASP A 94 -7.07 4.98 9.25
N SER A 95 -7.85 4.61 10.27
CA SER A 95 -9.07 3.81 10.09
C SER A 95 -10.16 4.56 9.31
N GLN A 96 -10.21 5.89 9.41
CA GLN A 96 -11.19 6.70 8.68
C GLN A 96 -10.89 6.70 7.18
N PHE A 97 -9.62 6.61 6.79
CA PHE A 97 -9.24 6.45 5.39
C PHE A 97 -9.86 5.18 4.78
N TRP A 98 -9.72 4.04 5.46
CA TRP A 98 -10.28 2.77 4.99
C TRP A 98 -11.81 2.74 5.03
N PHE A 99 -12.42 3.38 6.03
CA PHE A 99 -13.86 3.51 6.10
C PHE A 99 -14.42 4.32 4.92
N ALA A 100 -13.82 5.49 4.65
CA ALA A 100 -14.21 6.36 3.55
C ALA A 100 -14.01 5.70 2.16
N LEU A 101 -13.08 4.76 2.03
CA LEU A 101 -12.82 4.06 0.78
C LEU A 101 -13.87 2.97 0.45
N ARG A 102 -14.66 2.54 1.44
CA ARG A 102 -15.74 1.55 1.27
C ARG A 102 -17.10 2.19 0.98
N LEU A 103 -17.26 3.48 1.27
CA LEU A 103 -18.45 4.28 0.98
C LEU A 103 -18.47 4.70 -0.49
#